data_AF-T0ZDB8-F1
#
_entry.id   AF-T0ZDB8-F1
#
_cell.length_a   1.000
_cell.length_b   1.000
_cell.length_c   1.000
_cell.angle_alpha   90.00
_cell.angle_beta   90.00
_cell.angle_gamma   90.00
#
_symmetry.space_group_name_H-M   'P 1'
#
loop_
_entity.id
_entity.type
_entity.pdbx_description
1 polymer ?
#
loop_
_entity_poly.entity_id
_entity_poly.type
_entity_poly.pdbx_seq_one_letter_code
_entity_poly.pdbx_strand_id
1 'polypeptide(L)' 'MRVYPVPVQGAAAAPAIVEALALASARADCDVLILARGGGSLEDLWAFNDERVARAIRACSVPVVSGVGHEIDFT' A
#
# COMPACT_ATOMS: atom_id res chain seq x y z
N MET A 1 13.64 -6.18 9.02
CA MET A 1 12.45 -5.99 8.17
C MET A 1 11.23 -5.91 9.08
N ARG A 2 10.53 -4.77 9.10
CA ARG A 2 9.30 -4.56 9.87
C ARG A 2 8.10 -4.70 8.93
N VAL A 3 7.00 -5.25 9.44
CA VAL A 3 5.78 -5.50 8.66
C VAL A 3 4.62 -4.75 9.31
N TYR A 4 3.85 -4.04 8.48
CA TYR A 4 2.61 -3.39 8.85
C TYR A 4 1.46 -4.15 8.18
N PRO A 5 0.80 -5.09 8.89
CA PRO A 5 -0.23 -5.91 8.29
C PRO A 5 -1.48 -5.08 8.02
N VAL A 6 -1.98 -5.15 6.79
CA VAL A 6 -3.22 -4.50 6.35
C VAL A 6 -4.01 -5.45 5.46
N PRO A 7 -5.35 -5.38 5.46
CA PRO A 7 -6.14 -5.95 4.37
C PRO A 7 -5.70 -5.33 3.05
N VAL A 8 -5.61 -6.15 2.00
CA VAL A 8 -5.19 -5.70 0.66
C VAL A 8 -6.31 -5.71 -0.36
N GLN A 9 -7.53 -6.07 0.06
CA GLN A 9 -8.74 -6.10 -0.76
C GLN A 9 -9.97 -5.76 0.08
N GLY A 10 -11.04 -5.36 -0.60
CA GLY A 10 -12.30 -4.98 0.03
C GLY A 10 -12.28 -3.57 0.67
N ALA A 11 -13.44 -3.15 1.19
CA ALA A 11 -13.66 -1.77 1.63
C ALA A 11 -12.76 -1.32 2.81
N ALA A 12 -12.25 -2.27 3.60
CA ALA A 12 -11.38 -1.99 4.74
C ALA A 12 -9.90 -1.80 4.36
N ALA A 13 -9.51 -2.13 3.13
CA ALA A 13 -8.10 -2.10 2.72
C ALA A 13 -7.54 -0.67 2.62
N ALA A 14 -8.20 0.22 1.86
CA ALA A 14 -7.76 1.60 1.71
C ALA A 14 -7.57 2.35 3.05
N PRO A 15 -8.53 2.37 3.98
CA PRO A 15 -8.34 3.04 5.27
C PRO A 15 -7.20 2.42 6.09
N ALA A 16 -7.07 1.09 6.11
CA ALA A 16 -5.99 0.42 6.83
C ALA A 16 -4.59 0.72 6.24
N ILE A 17 -4.47 0.78 4.91
CA ILE A 17 -3.23 1.18 4.22
C ILE A 17 -2.83 2.61 4.61
N VAL A 18 -3.79 3.54 4.64
CA VAL A 18 -3.54 4.94 5.04
C VAL A 18 -3.03 5.03 6.48
N GLU A 19 -3.67 4.30 7.41
CA GLU A 19 -3.25 4.27 8.82
C GLU A 19 -1.85 3.66 8.98
N ALA A 20 -1.54 2.59 8.25
CA ALA A 20 -0.22 1.97 8.26
C ALA A 20 0.87 2.91 7.72
N LEU A 21 0.60 3.62 6.62
CA LEU A 21 1.53 4.62 6.06
C LEU A 21 1.77 5.78 7.04
N ALA A 22 0.72 6.27 7.71
CA ALA A 22 0.84 7.31 8.72
C ALA A 22 1.67 6.85 9.92
N LEU A 23 1.43 5.64 10.43
CA LEU A 23 2.21 5.06 11.52
C LEU A 23 3.68 4.87 11.15
N ALA A 24 3.95 4.33 9.96
CA ALA A 24 5.30 4.12 9.47
C ALA A 24 6.05 5.45 9.27
N SER A 25 5.37 6.45 8.69
CA SER A 25 5.90 7.81 8.54
C SER A 25 6.24 8.46 9.88
N ALA A 26 5.35 8.33 10.88
CA ALA A 26 5.57 8.92 12.20
C ALA A 26 6.75 8.28 12.94
N ARG A 27 6.99 6.98 12.74
CA ARG A 27 8.12 6.26 13.34
C ARG A 27 9.44 6.59 12.67
N ALA A 28 9.46 6.71 11.34
CA ALA A 28 10.64 7.00 10.53
C ALA A 28 11.87 6.14 10.91
N ASP A 29 11.64 4.87 11.30
CA ASP A 29 12.68 3.93 11.75
C ASP A 29 13.19 3.02 10.61
N CYS A 30 12.95 3.42 9.36
CA CYS A 30 13.43 2.76 8.14
C CYS A 30 13.73 3.80 7.05
N ASP A 31 14.64 3.43 6.14
CA ASP A 31 15.05 4.32 5.04
C ASP A 31 14.07 4.31 3.87
N VAL A 32 13.31 3.23 3.70
CA VAL A 32 12.36 3.01 2.61
C VAL A 32 11.18 2.17 3.10
N LEU A 33 9.98 2.53 2.64
CA LEU A 33 8.75 1.74 2.79
C LEU A 33 8.37 1.08 1.47
N ILE A 34 7.95 -0.17 1.54
CA ILE A 34 7.45 -0.93 0.38
C ILE A 34 5.95 -1.17 0.58
N LEU A 35 5.14 -0.58 -0.30
CA LEU A 35 3.72 -0.90 -0.41
C LEU A 35 3.55 -1.90 -1.55
N ALA A 36 3.38 -3.17 -1.21
CA ALA A 36 3.31 -4.22 -2.22
C ALA A 36 2.11 -5.13 -2.02
N ARG A 37 1.60 -5.63 -3.15
CA ARG A 37 0.63 -6.71 -3.22
C ARG A 37 0.91 -7.54 -4.47
N GLY A 38 0.78 -8.86 -4.35
CA GLY A 38 0.77 -9.78 -5.48
C GLY A 38 -0.38 -9.52 -6.45
N GLY A 39 -0.48 -10.34 -7.49
CA GLY A 39 -1.51 -10.22 -8.52
C GLY A 39 -2.92 -10.59 -8.04
N GLY A 40 -3.91 -10.17 -8.81
CA GLY A 40 -5.33 -10.50 -8.66
C GLY A 40 -6.15 -9.70 -9.67
N SER A 41 -7.47 -9.74 -9.52
CA SER A 41 -8.37 -8.98 -10.39
C SER A 41 -8.21 -7.47 -10.17
N LEU A 42 -8.67 -6.66 -11.12
CA LEU A 42 -8.72 -5.20 -10.96
C LEU A 42 -9.55 -4.80 -9.72
N GLU A 43 -10.59 -5.57 -9.40
CA GLU A 43 -11.44 -5.36 -8.24
C GLU A 43 -10.67 -5.55 -6.92
N ASP A 44 -9.81 -6.57 -6.86
CA ASP A 44 -8.95 -6.82 -5.70
C ASP A 44 -7.95 -5.68 -5.49
N LEU A 45 -7.56 -5.01 -6.57
CA LEU A 45 -6.55 -3.95 -6.59
C LEU A 45 -7.11 -2.55 -6.38
N TRP A 46 -8.44 -2.42 -6.33
CA TRP A 46 -9.10 -1.13 -6.29
C TRP A 46 -8.68 -0.26 -5.11
N ALA A 47 -8.36 -0.88 -3.97
CA ALA A 47 -7.90 -0.17 -2.78
C ALA A 47 -6.62 0.66 -3.01
N PHE A 48 -5.76 0.27 -3.95
CA PHE A 48 -4.52 0.98 -4.30
C PHE A 48 -4.76 2.14 -5.27
N ASN A 49 -5.93 2.21 -5.91
CA ASN A 49 -6.36 3.35 -6.72
C ASN A 49 -7.10 4.43 -5.90
N ASP A 50 -7.33 4.18 -4.60
CA ASP A 50 -8.01 5.13 -3.73
C ASP A 50 -7.16 6.40 -3.55
N GLU A 51 -7.76 7.56 -3.80
CA GLU A 51 -7.09 8.86 -3.70
C GLU A 51 -6.48 9.10 -2.31
N ARG A 52 -7.11 8.56 -1.25
CA ARG A 52 -6.61 8.69 0.12
C ARG A 52 -5.27 7.97 0.29
N VAL A 53 -5.09 6.82 -0.36
CA VAL A 53 -3.82 6.08 -0.37
C VAL A 53 -2.76 6.90 -1.10
N ALA A 54 -3.08 7.45 -2.28
CA ALA A 54 -2.14 8.30 -3.03
C ALA A 54 -1.71 9.54 -2.23
N ARG A 55 -2.64 10.20 -1.54
CA ARG A 55 -2.35 11.34 -0.65
C ARG A 55 -1.51 10.94 0.55
N ALA A 56 -1.76 9.77 1.15
CA ALA A 56 -0.95 9.26 2.25
C ALA A 56 0.49 8.93 1.83
N ILE A 57 0.67 8.32 0.65
CA ILE A 57 2.00 8.11 0.04
C ILE A 57 2.72 9.45 -0.12
N ARG A 58 2.05 10.45 -0.71
CA ARG A 58 2.63 11.78 -0.91
C ARG A 58 3.00 12.49 0.40
N ALA A 59 2.23 12.29 1.46
CA ALA A 59 2.47 12.90 2.77
C ALA A 59 3.52 12.16 3.61
N CYS A 60 3.93 10.96 3.20
CA CYS A 60 4.88 10.14 3.94
C CYS A 60 6.27 10.80 3.99
N SER A 61 6.84 10.88 5.19
CA SER A 61 8.21 11.37 5.44
C SER A 61 9.29 10.37 4.99
N VAL A 62 8.94 9.09 4.90
CA VAL A 62 9.83 8.02 4.43
C VAL A 62 9.53 7.76 2.95
N PRO A 63 10.54 7.63 2.08
CA PRO A 63 10.33 7.26 0.68
C PRO A 63 9.52 5.96 0.54
N VAL A 64 8.47 6.00 -0.29
CA VAL A 64 7.60 4.85 -0.55
C VAL A 64 7.82 4.32 -1.96
N VAL A 65 8.08 3.02 -2.07
CA VAL A 65 8.12 2.27 -3.33
C VAL A 65 6.85 1.42 -3.42
N SER A 66 6.09 1.57 -4.50
CA SER A 66 4.89 0.78 -4.75
C SER A 66 5.17 -0.37 -5.71
N GLY A 67 4.75 -1.58 -5.34
CA GLY A 67 4.84 -2.80 -6.14
C GLY A 67 3.50 -3.52 -6.14
N VAL A 68 2.54 -3.01 -6.91
CA VAL A 68 1.18 -3.55 -7.01
C VAL A 68 1.04 -4.23 -8.37
N GLY A 69 0.98 -5.56 -8.37
CA GLY A 69 0.82 -6.35 -9.59
C GLY A 69 -0.65 -6.58 -9.95
N HIS A 70 -0.95 -6.62 -11.26
CA HIS A 70 -2.16 -7.24 -11.81
C HIS A 70 -1.78 -8.68 -12.24
N GLU A 71 -2.61 -9.70 -12.03
CA GLU A 71 -2.33 -11.09 -12.52
C GLU A 71 -2.95 -11.27 -13.92
N ILE A 72 -2.55 -12.20 -14.82
CA ILE A 72 -1.55 -13.27 -14.91
C ILE A 72 -0.98 -13.14 -16.33
N ASP A 73 0.32 -13.39 -16.59
CA ASP A 73 0.81 -13.55 -17.96
C ASP A 73 0.01 -14.65 -18.67
N PHE A 74 -0.78 -14.28 -19.67
CA PHE A 74 -1.30 -15.24 -20.65
C PHE A 74 -0.14 -15.56 -21.60
N THR A 75 0.51 -16.71 -21.42
CA THR A 75 1.33 -17.33 -22.46
C THR A 75 0.69 -18.63 -22.90
#